data_AF-A0A2A7HSR5-F1
#
_entry.id   AF-A0A2A7HSR5-F1
#
_cell.length_a   1.000
_cell.length_b   1.000
_cell.length_c   1.000
_cell.angle_alpha   90.00
_cell.angle_beta   90.00
_cell.angle_gamma   90.00
#
_symmetry.space_group_name_H-M   'P 1'
#
loop_
_entity.id
_entity.type
_entity.pdbx_description
1 polymer ?
#
loop_
_entity_poly.entity_id
_entity_poly.type
_entity_poly.pdbx_seq_one_letter_code
_entity_poly.pdbx_strand_id
1 'polypeptide(L)'
;MMKPIIGQPASGIATVTNPNGANIYSSPSEQASILEIVSSGIYLPFFRKYPDANGNWYEVTLLDGKKGWLLGSEAIIQVTPNNIASLPLSDLSNAIITIDPGHGGSASGAISADGTYEEKNANLDIALKLENLLRSGNNIQNIWITRTDDQDVSLAYRADLGTASGGHLFISIHNNSNSASSHGTEAYYQCGKEQTVETQQKSNLLAGQV
;
A
#
# COMPACT_ATOMS: atom_id res chain seq x y z
N MET A 1 -26.08 -8.20 -6.63
CA MET A 1 -24.76 -8.04 -6.00
C MET A 1 -24.46 -6.55 -5.91
N MET A 2 -24.24 -6.00 -4.71
CA MET A 2 -23.69 -4.65 -4.59
C MET A 2 -22.27 -4.67 -5.17
N LYS A 3 -22.07 -3.91 -6.25
CA LYS A 3 -20.72 -3.59 -6.73
C LYS A 3 -20.07 -2.72 -5.65
N PRO A 4 -18.83 -3.02 -5.21
CA PRO A 4 -18.11 -2.13 -4.31
C PRO A 4 -18.01 -0.74 -4.96
N ILE A 5 -18.32 0.30 -4.17
CA ILE A 5 -18.19 1.68 -4.61
C ILE A 5 -16.69 2.00 -4.59
N ILE A 6 -16.16 2.51 -5.71
CA ILE A 6 -14.81 3.07 -5.80
C ILE A 6 -14.72 4.16 -4.73
N GLY A 7 -13.71 4.15 -3.85
CA GLY A 7 -13.60 5.12 -2.76
C GLY A 7 -14.01 4.65 -1.36
N GLN A 8 -14.41 3.39 -1.15
CA GLN A 8 -14.74 2.95 0.22
C GLN A 8 -13.49 2.60 1.03
N PRO A 9 -13.33 3.17 2.23
CA PRO A 9 -12.29 2.73 3.15
C PRO A 9 -12.50 1.26 3.50
N ALA A 10 -11.42 0.55 3.84
CA ALA A 10 -11.53 -0.81 4.33
C ALA A 10 -12.45 -0.86 5.56
N SER A 11 -13.27 -1.91 5.63
CA SER A 11 -14.12 -2.20 6.79
C SER A 11 -13.31 -2.63 8.01
N GLY A 12 -12.03 -2.97 7.82
CA GLY A 12 -11.09 -3.32 8.86
C GLY A 12 -9.84 -3.99 8.32
N ILE A 13 -9.04 -4.54 9.23
CA ILE A 13 -7.81 -5.28 8.93
C ILE A 13 -7.96 -6.72 9.43
N ALA A 14 -7.51 -7.66 8.61
CA ALA A 14 -7.30 -9.06 8.98
C ALA A 14 -5.79 -9.29 9.19
N THR A 15 -5.38 -9.60 10.40
CA THR A 15 -3.99 -9.98 10.69
C THR A 15 -3.87 -11.49 10.58
N VAL A 16 -3.08 -11.98 9.63
CA VAL A 16 -2.85 -13.42 9.45
C VAL A 16 -2.13 -13.97 10.68
N THR A 17 -2.71 -14.99 11.31
CA THR A 17 -2.17 -15.59 12.53
C THR A 17 -1.82 -17.06 12.40
N ASN A 18 -2.19 -17.71 11.29
CA ASN A 18 -1.78 -19.08 11.04
C ASN A 18 -0.25 -19.15 10.88
N PRO A 19 0.47 -19.92 11.72
CA PRO A 19 1.93 -20.05 11.65
C PRO A 19 2.44 -20.56 10.29
N ASN A 20 1.63 -21.29 9.55
CA ASN A 20 1.95 -21.82 8.22
C ASN A 20 1.55 -20.87 7.08
N GLY A 21 1.03 -19.68 7.40
CA GLY A 21 0.40 -18.77 6.45
C GLY A 21 -1.05 -19.11 6.17
N ALA A 22 -1.75 -18.16 5.53
CA ALA A 22 -3.16 -18.27 5.15
C ALA A 22 -3.32 -18.33 3.64
N ASN A 23 -4.14 -19.27 3.18
CA ASN A 23 -4.53 -19.33 1.78
C ASN A 23 -5.50 -18.18 1.48
N ILE A 24 -5.26 -17.51 0.36
CA ILE A 24 -6.15 -16.52 -0.21
C ILE A 24 -6.82 -17.11 -1.45
N TYR A 25 -8.13 -17.21 -1.43
CA TYR A 25 -8.93 -17.94 -2.41
C TYR A 25 -9.55 -17.01 -3.46
N SER A 26 -9.79 -17.53 -4.67
CA SER A 26 -10.45 -16.79 -5.76
C SER A 26 -11.95 -16.56 -5.54
N SER A 27 -12.57 -17.33 -4.64
CA SER A 27 -13.97 -17.18 -4.21
C SER A 27 -14.12 -17.65 -2.75
N PRO A 28 -15.22 -17.34 -2.02
CA PRO A 28 -15.38 -17.69 -0.61
C PRO A 28 -15.69 -19.19 -0.42
N SER A 29 -14.70 -20.04 -0.72
CA SER A 29 -14.79 -21.50 -0.66
C SER A 29 -13.38 -22.09 -0.60
N GLU A 30 -13.18 -23.07 0.27
CA GLU A 30 -11.92 -23.81 0.37
C GLU A 30 -11.63 -24.70 -0.86
N GLN A 31 -12.62 -24.90 -1.74
CA GLN A 31 -12.49 -25.62 -3.00
C GLN A 31 -12.08 -24.70 -4.16
N ALA A 32 -12.07 -23.39 -3.94
CA ALA A 32 -11.64 -22.43 -4.94
C ALA A 32 -10.13 -22.47 -5.15
N SER A 33 -9.67 -21.95 -6.29
CA SER A 33 -8.23 -21.83 -6.56
C SER A 33 -7.56 -20.90 -5.54
N ILE A 34 -6.40 -21.31 -5.05
CA ILE A 34 -5.54 -20.47 -4.21
C ILE A 34 -4.84 -19.46 -5.12
N LEU A 35 -5.01 -18.18 -4.82
CA LEU A 35 -4.34 -17.06 -5.48
C LEU A 35 -2.94 -16.84 -4.89
N GLU A 36 -2.83 -16.89 -3.57
CA GLU A 36 -1.60 -16.62 -2.82
C GLU A 36 -1.64 -17.33 -1.45
N ILE A 37 -0.47 -17.65 -0.91
CA ILE A 37 -0.31 -18.03 0.49
C ILE A 37 0.38 -16.86 1.20
N VAL A 38 -0.36 -16.18 2.08
CA VAL A 38 0.12 -15.00 2.80
C VAL A 38 0.73 -15.43 4.14
N SER A 39 1.93 -14.96 4.44
CA SER A 39 2.65 -15.31 5.66
C SER A 39 1.97 -14.80 6.94
N SER A 40 2.22 -15.48 8.06
CA SER A 40 1.82 -15.01 9.39
C SER A 40 2.36 -13.61 9.68
N GLY A 41 1.56 -12.78 10.36
CA GLY A 41 1.91 -11.41 10.72
C GLY A 41 1.65 -10.37 9.63
N ILE A 42 1.21 -10.78 8.44
CA ILE A 42 0.77 -9.84 7.40
C ILE A 42 -0.62 -9.30 7.74
N TYR A 43 -0.76 -8.00 7.58
CA TYR A 43 -2.00 -7.26 7.77
C TYR A 43 -2.68 -7.13 6.41
N LEU A 44 -3.96 -7.49 6.26
CA LEU A 44 -4.72 -7.41 5.02
C LEU A 44 -6.02 -6.61 5.23
N PRO A 45 -6.22 -5.46 4.57
CA PRO A 45 -7.48 -4.74 4.57
C PRO A 45 -8.59 -5.61 4.02
N PHE A 46 -9.72 -5.66 4.72
CA PHE A 46 -10.93 -6.31 4.22
C PHE A 46 -12.06 -5.31 3.99
N PHE A 47 -12.87 -5.57 2.97
CA PHE A 47 -13.93 -4.65 2.55
C PHE A 47 -15.32 -5.14 2.93
N ARG A 48 -15.52 -6.45 2.91
CA ARG A 48 -16.79 -7.06 3.26
C ARG A 48 -16.62 -8.47 3.78
N LYS A 49 -17.60 -8.87 4.56
CA LYS A 49 -17.81 -10.24 4.99
C LYS A 49 -18.80 -10.93 4.05
N TYR A 50 -18.52 -12.17 3.64
CA TYR A 50 -19.47 -12.93 2.84
C TYR A 50 -20.70 -13.28 3.69
N PRO A 51 -21.94 -13.05 3.18
CA PRO A 51 -23.15 -13.27 3.93
C PRO A 51 -23.58 -14.75 3.87
N ASP A 52 -22.73 -15.65 4.38
CA ASP A 52 -23.14 -17.02 4.68
C ASP A 52 -23.50 -17.18 6.17
N ALA A 53 -24.19 -18.26 6.51
CA ALA A 53 -24.65 -18.53 7.87
C ALA A 53 -23.51 -18.67 8.90
N ASN A 54 -22.28 -18.88 8.44
CA ASN A 54 -21.12 -19.12 9.29
C ASN A 54 -20.29 -17.85 9.51
N GLY A 55 -20.39 -16.86 8.62
CA GLY A 55 -19.65 -15.63 8.71
C GLY A 55 -18.14 -15.84 8.64
N ASN A 56 -17.68 -16.76 7.79
CA ASN A 56 -16.29 -17.23 7.80
C ASN A 56 -15.42 -16.68 6.68
N TRP A 57 -15.91 -15.79 5.82
CA TRP A 57 -15.12 -15.29 4.69
C TRP A 57 -15.05 -13.77 4.64
N TYR A 58 -13.85 -13.26 4.38
CA TYR A 58 -13.55 -11.84 4.27
C TYR A 58 -12.92 -11.56 2.91
N GLU A 59 -13.49 -10.63 2.16
CA GLU A 59 -12.87 -10.14 0.92
C GLU A 59 -11.75 -9.18 1.31
N VAL A 60 -10.51 -9.62 1.09
CA VAL A 60 -9.29 -8.90 1.42
C VAL A 60 -8.62 -8.35 0.15
N THR A 61 -7.81 -7.30 0.31
CA THR A 61 -6.84 -6.89 -0.70
C THR A 61 -5.47 -7.46 -0.32
N LEU A 62 -4.75 -8.00 -1.30
CA LEU A 62 -3.38 -8.53 -1.23
C LEU A 62 -2.35 -7.40 -1.38
N LEU A 63 -1.10 -7.62 -0.97
CA LEU A 63 -0.04 -6.59 -0.98
C LEU A 63 0.21 -5.98 -2.38
N ASP A 64 -0.10 -6.73 -3.43
CA ASP A 64 -0.02 -6.28 -4.83
C ASP A 64 -1.29 -5.54 -5.33
N GLY A 65 -2.27 -5.32 -4.46
CA GLY A 65 -3.52 -4.65 -4.76
C GLY A 65 -4.64 -5.55 -5.29
N LYS A 66 -4.39 -6.82 -5.59
CA LYS A 66 -5.44 -7.75 -6.03
C LYS A 66 -6.39 -8.09 -4.89
N LYS A 67 -7.60 -8.52 -5.22
CA LYS A 67 -8.59 -8.97 -4.23
C LYS A 67 -8.66 -10.49 -4.16
N GLY A 68 -8.92 -11.01 -2.97
CA GLY A 68 -9.16 -12.42 -2.72
C GLY A 68 -10.00 -12.66 -1.48
N TRP A 69 -10.24 -13.92 -1.15
CA TRP A 69 -11.05 -14.33 -0.01
C TRP A 69 -10.20 -15.03 1.04
N LEU A 70 -10.23 -14.51 2.25
CA LEU A 70 -9.57 -15.05 3.42
C LEU A 70 -10.59 -15.76 4.32
N LEU A 71 -10.25 -16.96 4.76
CA LEU A 71 -11.04 -17.68 5.77
C LEU A 71 -10.78 -17.05 7.15
N GLY A 72 -11.84 -16.66 7.85
CA GLY A 72 -11.77 -15.89 9.08
C GLY A 72 -11.07 -16.59 10.25
N SER A 73 -10.97 -17.94 10.23
CA SER A 73 -10.21 -18.70 11.23
C SER A 73 -8.70 -18.58 11.08
N GLU A 74 -8.21 -18.09 9.93
CA GLU A 74 -6.79 -17.93 9.63
C GLU A 74 -6.21 -16.61 10.13
N ALA A 75 -7.08 -15.72 10.63
CA ALA A 75 -6.72 -14.35 10.99
C ALA A 75 -7.49 -13.81 12.19
N ILE A 76 -6.89 -12.82 12.84
CA ILE A 76 -7.60 -11.95 13.76
C ILE A 76 -8.25 -10.83 12.94
N ILE A 77 -9.58 -10.72 13.01
CA ILE A 77 -10.34 -9.70 12.29
C ILE A 77 -10.59 -8.50 13.20
N GLN A 78 -10.01 -7.37 12.83
CA GLN A 78 -10.21 -6.09 13.50
C GLN A 78 -11.09 -5.20 12.62
N VAL A 79 -12.38 -5.11 12.96
CA VAL A 79 -13.31 -4.15 12.35
C VAL A 79 -12.97 -2.77 12.93
N THR A 80 -12.66 -1.78 12.09
CA THR A 80 -12.12 -0.50 12.60
C THR A 80 -13.15 0.25 13.44
N PRO A 81 -12.75 0.75 14.62
CA PRO A 81 -12.76 2.21 14.79
C PRO A 81 -11.54 2.77 15.54
N ASN A 82 -10.37 2.13 15.52
CA ASN A 82 -9.16 2.66 16.21
C ASN A 82 -7.97 2.86 15.26
N ASN A 83 -7.33 4.03 15.39
CA ASN A 83 -6.13 4.46 14.68
C ASN A 83 -4.98 3.47 14.86
N ILE A 84 -4.84 2.50 13.93
CA ILE A 84 -3.63 1.65 13.82
C ILE A 84 -2.37 2.55 13.73
N ALA A 85 -2.51 3.70 13.06
CA ALA A 85 -1.51 4.76 13.00
C ALA A 85 -1.04 5.32 14.37
N SER A 86 -1.76 5.04 15.46
CA SER A 86 -1.39 5.44 16.84
C SER A 86 -0.69 4.33 17.64
N LEU A 87 -0.55 3.13 17.07
CA LEU A 87 0.27 2.09 17.71
C LEU A 87 1.72 2.60 17.75
N PRO A 88 2.38 2.58 18.91
CA PRO A 88 3.77 3.00 19.01
C PRO A 88 4.63 2.11 18.10
N LEU A 89 5.28 2.72 17.10
CA LEU A 89 6.27 2.08 16.23
C LEU A 89 7.59 1.83 16.97
N SER A 90 7.54 1.25 18.18
CA SER A 90 8.74 0.82 18.90
C SER A 90 9.42 -0.36 18.20
N ASP A 91 8.67 -1.08 17.37
CA ASP A 91 9.15 -2.09 16.45
C ASP A 91 8.66 -1.77 15.03
N LEU A 92 9.61 -1.48 14.13
CA LEU A 92 9.33 -1.17 12.72
C LEU A 92 8.73 -2.36 11.98
N SER A 93 8.84 -3.60 12.49
CA SER A 93 8.24 -4.78 11.85
C SER A 93 6.70 -4.68 11.73
N ASN A 94 6.07 -3.90 12.62
CA ASN A 94 4.64 -3.61 12.59
C ASN A 94 4.28 -2.39 11.73
N ALA A 95 5.26 -1.69 11.16
CA ALA A 95 4.99 -0.58 10.27
C ALA A 95 4.24 -1.08 9.03
N ILE A 96 3.24 -0.29 8.64
CA ILE A 96 2.44 -0.49 7.43
C ILE A 96 2.74 0.70 6.54
N ILE A 97 3.34 0.46 5.38
CA ILE A 97 3.81 1.50 4.47
C ILE A 97 3.13 1.30 3.13
N THR A 98 2.60 2.37 2.54
CA THR A 98 2.16 2.37 1.14
C THR A 98 3.19 3.12 0.29
N ILE A 99 3.65 2.51 -0.78
CA ILE A 99 4.55 3.08 -1.78
C ILE A 99 3.78 3.26 -3.08
N ASP A 100 3.83 4.46 -3.62
CA ASP A 100 3.10 4.85 -4.82
C ASP A 100 4.08 5.31 -5.91
N PRO A 101 4.52 4.42 -6.83
CA PRO A 101 5.23 4.86 -8.01
C PRO A 101 4.29 5.66 -8.92
N GLY A 102 4.51 6.96 -9.02
CA GLY A 102 3.70 7.89 -9.80
C GLY A 102 3.57 7.47 -11.26
N HIS A 103 2.49 7.92 -11.92
CA HIS A 103 2.15 7.61 -13.32
C HIS A 103 2.01 6.11 -13.62
N GLY A 104 2.21 5.68 -14.86
CA GLY A 104 2.07 4.28 -15.30
C GLY A 104 1.10 4.14 -16.47
N GLY A 105 1.27 3.09 -17.26
CA GLY A 105 0.47 2.80 -18.44
C GLY A 105 0.57 3.92 -19.47
N SER A 106 -0.57 4.52 -19.78
CA SER A 106 -0.71 5.64 -20.72
C SER A 106 -0.12 6.95 -20.22
N ALA A 107 0.06 7.10 -18.90
CA ALA A 107 0.73 8.26 -18.31
C ALA A 107 2.24 7.98 -18.23
N SER A 108 3.03 8.50 -19.17
CA SER A 108 4.50 8.40 -19.14
C SER A 108 5.13 9.27 -18.05
N GLY A 109 4.45 10.35 -17.66
CA GLY A 109 5.01 11.42 -16.84
C GLY A 109 5.99 12.28 -17.64
N ALA A 110 6.98 12.87 -16.97
CA ALA A 110 8.07 13.55 -17.65
C ALA A 110 8.89 12.60 -18.52
N ILE A 111 9.44 13.12 -19.62
CA ILE A 111 10.35 12.39 -20.51
C ILE A 111 11.71 13.08 -20.45
N SER A 112 12.79 12.30 -20.39
CA SER A 112 14.16 12.81 -20.40
C SER A 112 14.44 13.65 -21.65
N ALA A 113 15.41 14.57 -21.56
CA ALA A 113 15.72 15.49 -22.66
C ALA A 113 16.15 14.78 -23.96
N ASP A 114 16.72 13.59 -23.86
CA ASP A 114 17.12 12.74 -24.99
C ASP A 114 16.01 11.78 -25.45
N GLY A 115 14.85 11.79 -24.78
CA GLY A 115 13.70 10.94 -25.11
C GLY A 115 13.84 9.46 -24.72
N THR A 116 14.91 9.09 -24.02
CA THR A 116 15.23 7.67 -23.76
C THR A 116 14.56 7.11 -22.50
N TYR A 117 14.12 7.99 -21.60
CA TYR A 117 13.62 7.59 -20.29
C TYR A 117 12.34 8.32 -19.91
N GLU A 118 11.40 7.58 -19.33
CA GLU A 118 10.10 8.08 -18.87
C GLU A 118 10.04 8.03 -17.34
N GLU A 119 9.44 9.06 -16.75
CA GLU A 119 9.28 9.20 -15.31
C GLU A 119 8.58 7.99 -14.69
N LYS A 120 7.56 7.44 -15.36
CA LYS A 120 6.84 6.24 -14.86
C LYS A 120 7.77 5.04 -14.62
N ASN A 121 8.81 4.87 -15.45
CA ASN A 121 9.75 3.76 -15.37
C ASN A 121 10.74 4.03 -14.24
N ALA A 122 11.24 5.27 -14.14
CA ALA A 122 12.08 5.73 -13.03
C ALA A 122 11.39 5.50 -11.67
N ASN A 123 10.13 5.94 -11.55
CA ASN A 123 9.35 5.84 -10.33
C ASN A 123 9.15 4.38 -9.91
N LEU A 124 8.85 3.49 -10.86
CA LEU A 124 8.67 2.06 -10.59
C LEU A 124 9.98 1.42 -10.11
N ASP A 125 11.08 1.68 -10.80
CA ASP A 125 12.40 1.15 -10.44
C ASP A 125 12.83 1.58 -9.03
N ILE A 126 12.58 2.85 -8.68
CA ILE A 126 12.87 3.37 -7.33
C ILE A 126 11.94 2.72 -6.29
N ALA A 127 10.64 2.59 -6.57
CA ALA A 127 9.67 2.00 -5.65
C ALA A 127 10.01 0.53 -5.31
N LEU A 128 10.33 -0.28 -6.31
CA LEU A 128 10.69 -1.70 -6.11
C LEU A 128 12.03 -1.84 -5.36
N LYS A 129 12.99 -0.94 -5.60
CA LYS A 129 14.24 -0.90 -4.82
C LYS A 129 13.97 -0.51 -3.36
N LEU A 130 13.14 0.51 -3.13
CA LEU A 130 12.77 0.95 -1.79
C LEU A 130 12.05 -0.16 -1.02
N GLU A 131 11.07 -0.82 -1.64
CA GLU A 131 10.40 -1.97 -1.04
C GLU A 131 11.40 -3.04 -0.58
N ASN A 132 12.31 -3.45 -1.47
CA ASN A 132 13.31 -4.47 -1.16
C ASN A 132 14.21 -4.05 0.01
N LEU A 133 14.65 -2.79 0.06
CA LEU A 133 15.46 -2.26 1.15
C LEU A 133 14.71 -2.24 2.48
N LEU A 134 13.43 -1.85 2.49
CA LEU A 134 12.61 -1.81 3.71
C LEU A 134 12.30 -3.23 4.23
N ARG A 135 12.00 -4.18 3.34
CA ARG A 135 11.77 -5.59 3.71
C ARG A 135 13.04 -6.25 4.26
N SER A 136 14.15 -6.14 3.54
CA SER A 136 15.39 -6.86 3.89
C SER A 136 16.24 -6.16 4.95
N GLY A 137 16.28 -4.83 4.95
CA GLY A 137 17.13 -4.03 5.85
C GLY A 137 16.44 -3.62 7.14
N ASN A 138 15.11 -3.46 7.14
CA ASN A 138 14.34 -2.98 8.30
C ASN A 138 13.29 -3.99 8.80
N ASN A 139 13.18 -5.16 8.18
CA ASN A 139 12.22 -6.20 8.51
C ASN A 139 10.75 -5.72 8.46
N ILE A 140 10.44 -4.77 7.58
CA ILE A 140 9.08 -4.24 7.39
C ILE A 140 8.36 -5.09 6.36
N GLN A 141 7.39 -5.89 6.78
CA GLN A 141 6.70 -6.83 5.88
C GLN A 141 5.40 -6.27 5.31
N ASN A 142 4.80 -5.25 5.92
CA ASN A 142 3.50 -4.71 5.51
C ASN A 142 3.66 -3.53 4.55
N ILE A 143 4.24 -3.81 3.39
CA ILE A 143 4.44 -2.83 2.32
C ILE A 143 3.43 -3.08 1.21
N TRP A 144 2.62 -2.06 0.93
CA TRP A 144 1.64 -2.01 -0.14
C TRP A 144 2.20 -1.18 -1.28
N ILE A 145 2.01 -1.61 -2.52
CA ILE A 145 2.46 -0.84 -3.67
C ILE A 145 1.30 -0.64 -4.65
N THR A 146 1.10 0.59 -5.13
CA THR A 146 -0.04 0.93 -5.99
C THR A 146 0.04 0.29 -7.37
N ARG A 147 1.26 -0.03 -7.84
CA ARG A 147 1.55 -0.88 -9.02
C ARG A 147 2.94 -1.51 -8.92
N THR A 148 3.08 -2.75 -9.37
CA THR A 148 4.36 -3.48 -9.47
C THR A 148 4.87 -3.63 -10.90
N ASP A 149 4.09 -3.17 -11.88
CA ASP A 149 4.38 -3.18 -13.30
C ASP A 149 3.91 -1.89 -13.98
N ASP A 150 4.06 -1.82 -15.31
CA ASP A 150 3.60 -0.69 -16.11
C ASP A 150 2.12 -0.82 -16.46
N GLN A 151 1.27 -0.15 -15.68
CA GLN A 151 -0.19 -0.16 -15.85
C GLN A 151 -0.81 1.17 -15.44
N ASP A 152 -1.99 1.47 -16.01
CA ASP A 152 -2.78 2.63 -15.64
C ASP A 152 -3.35 2.46 -14.23
N VAL A 153 -3.05 3.39 -13.34
CA VAL A 153 -3.58 3.42 -11.97
C VAL A 153 -4.14 4.80 -11.64
N SER A 154 -5.45 4.85 -11.37
CA SER A 154 -6.16 6.11 -11.06
C SER A 154 -5.71 6.73 -9.74
N LEU A 155 -5.75 8.06 -9.64
CA LEU A 155 -5.47 8.77 -8.39
C LEU A 155 -6.39 8.34 -7.25
N ALA A 156 -7.66 8.04 -7.56
CA ALA A 156 -8.61 7.53 -6.58
C ALA A 156 -8.15 6.21 -5.97
N TYR A 157 -7.74 5.24 -6.80
CA TYR A 157 -7.23 3.97 -6.31
C TYR A 157 -5.98 4.14 -5.43
N ARG A 158 -5.07 5.06 -5.78
CA ARG A 158 -3.86 5.32 -4.99
C ARG A 158 -4.21 5.82 -3.58
N ALA A 159 -5.11 6.79 -3.50
CA ALA A 159 -5.61 7.33 -2.23
C ALA A 159 -6.40 6.28 -1.43
N ASP A 160 -7.22 5.48 -2.13
CA ASP A 160 -8.00 4.40 -1.52
C ASP A 160 -7.08 3.34 -0.94
N LEU A 161 -6.03 2.92 -1.64
CA LEU A 161 -5.07 1.94 -1.13
C LEU A 161 -4.32 2.48 0.09
N GLY A 162 -3.88 3.74 0.04
CA GLY A 162 -3.25 4.41 1.18
C GLY A 162 -4.15 4.42 2.41
N THR A 163 -5.42 4.78 2.22
CA THR A 163 -6.41 4.82 3.31
C THR A 163 -6.78 3.41 3.80
N ALA A 164 -7.05 2.49 2.88
CA ALA A 164 -7.51 1.14 3.18
C ALA A 164 -6.43 0.30 3.86
N SER A 165 -5.16 0.50 3.54
CA SER A 165 -4.04 -0.20 4.17
C SER A 165 -3.97 0.03 5.69
N GLY A 166 -4.58 1.09 6.21
CA GLY A 166 -4.32 1.55 7.58
C GLY A 166 -2.86 2.00 7.75
N GLY A 167 -2.23 2.44 6.65
CA GLY A 167 -0.82 2.76 6.57
C GLY A 167 -0.38 3.83 7.56
N HIS A 168 0.76 3.61 8.19
CA HIS A 168 1.45 4.58 9.02
C HIS A 168 2.16 5.65 8.18
N LEU A 169 2.51 5.30 6.94
CA LEU A 169 3.21 6.18 6.00
C LEU A 169 2.76 5.89 4.56
N PHE A 170 2.51 6.95 3.80
CA PHE A 170 2.29 6.89 2.35
C PHE A 170 3.42 7.65 1.65
N ILE A 171 4.12 6.99 0.72
CA ILE A 171 5.27 7.54 -0.01
C ILE A 171 4.92 7.56 -1.50
N SER A 172 4.67 8.73 -2.08
CA SER A 172 4.56 8.87 -3.53
C SER A 172 5.91 9.27 -4.13
N ILE A 173 6.34 8.54 -5.14
CA ILE A 173 7.64 8.71 -5.80
C ILE A 173 7.41 9.34 -7.18
N HIS A 174 8.08 10.47 -7.41
CA HIS A 174 8.03 11.23 -8.64
C HIS A 174 9.43 11.73 -9.03
N ASN A 175 9.68 11.89 -10.33
CA ASN A 175 10.87 12.55 -10.84
C ASN A 175 10.44 13.77 -11.65
N ASN A 176 10.66 14.95 -11.09
CA ASN A 176 10.26 16.22 -11.70
C ASN A 176 10.99 16.50 -13.01
N SER A 177 10.43 17.44 -13.78
CA SER A 177 11.08 18.03 -14.94
C SER A 177 10.87 19.53 -14.97
N ASN A 178 11.92 20.26 -15.33
CA ASN A 178 11.93 21.71 -15.51
C ASN A 178 13.11 22.08 -16.43
N SER A 179 13.63 23.30 -16.33
CA SER A 179 14.84 23.73 -17.04
C SER A 179 16.04 22.82 -16.74
N ALA A 180 16.98 22.71 -17.69
CA ALA A 180 18.19 21.89 -17.53
C ALA A 180 19.11 22.34 -16.37
N SER A 181 18.96 23.57 -15.89
CA SER A 181 19.66 24.08 -14.70
C SER A 181 19.02 23.67 -13.37
N SER A 182 17.80 23.13 -13.39
CA SER A 182 17.10 22.67 -12.19
C SER A 182 17.51 21.25 -11.84
N HIS A 183 18.09 21.05 -10.65
CA HIS A 183 18.52 19.73 -10.17
C HIS A 183 18.43 19.64 -8.64
N GLY A 184 18.24 18.43 -8.13
CA GLY A 184 18.18 18.16 -6.69
C GLY A 184 17.03 17.22 -6.31
N THR A 185 16.78 17.11 -5.02
CA THR A 185 15.69 16.32 -4.43
C THR A 185 14.81 17.24 -3.60
N GLU A 186 13.51 17.01 -3.64
CA GLU A 186 12.53 17.70 -2.80
C GLU A 186 11.51 16.70 -2.26
N ALA A 187 10.92 17.01 -1.12
CA ALA A 187 9.81 16.26 -0.56
C ALA A 187 8.63 17.21 -0.32
N TYR A 188 7.47 16.82 -0.80
CA TYR A 188 6.21 17.44 -0.42
C TYR A 188 5.54 16.60 0.65
N TYR A 189 4.84 17.28 1.54
CA TYR A 189 4.01 16.66 2.57
C TYR A 189 2.63 17.29 2.54
N GLN A 190 1.62 16.55 3.00
CA GLN A 190 0.25 17.03 3.04
C GLN A 190 0.14 18.25 3.97
N CYS A 191 -0.35 19.38 3.46
CA CYS A 191 -0.72 20.55 4.26
C CYS A 191 -2.22 20.51 4.61
N GLY A 192 -2.60 20.82 5.86
CA GLY A 192 -4.00 20.70 6.33
C GLY A 192 -4.16 20.78 7.86
N LYS A 193 -5.35 20.43 8.38
CA LYS A 193 -5.76 20.61 9.80
C LYS A 193 -4.84 19.97 10.85
N GLU A 194 -3.99 19.01 10.45
CA GLU A 194 -3.01 18.34 11.33
C GLU A 194 -1.56 18.64 10.93
N GLN A 195 -1.30 19.83 10.39
CA GLN A 195 0.07 20.29 10.19
C GLN A 195 0.75 20.45 11.57
N THR A 196 1.61 19.50 11.92
CA THR A 196 2.47 19.59 13.09
C THR A 196 3.88 19.93 12.64
N VAL A 197 4.64 20.63 13.50
CA VAL A 197 6.08 20.84 13.30
C VAL A 197 6.81 19.51 13.07
N GLU A 198 6.30 18.44 13.67
CA GLU A 198 6.82 17.07 13.53
C GLU A 198 6.67 16.53 12.10
N THR A 199 5.51 16.70 11.45
CA THR A 199 5.32 16.26 10.06
C THR A 199 6.27 16.97 9.10
N GLN A 200 6.49 18.28 9.30
CA GLN A 200 7.45 19.05 8.52
C GLN A 200 8.90 18.58 8.77
N GLN A 201 9.28 18.37 10.02
CA GLN A 201 10.62 17.87 10.38
C GLN A 201 10.89 16.49 9.76
N LYS A 202 9.92 15.57 9.83
CA LYS A 202 10.02 14.25 9.18
C LYS A 202 10.16 14.37 7.66
N SER A 203 9.43 15.28 7.02
CA SER A 203 9.54 15.51 5.58
C SER A 203 10.92 16.07 5.19
N ASN A 204 11.48 16.99 5.97
CA ASN A 204 12.82 17.54 5.70
C ASN A 204 13.91 16.48 5.85
N LEU A 205 13.80 15.62 6.88
CA LEU A 205 14.70 14.47 7.07
C LEU A 205 14.65 13.53 5.87
N LEU A 206 13.45 13.22 5.35
CA LEU A 206 13.29 12.39 4.16
C LEU A 206 13.90 13.04 2.91
N ALA A 207 13.84 14.35 2.79
CA ALA A 207 14.46 15.09 1.67
C ALA A 207 15.99 15.20 1.77
N GLY A 208 16.62 14.70 2.85
CA GLY A 208 18.04 14.89 3.12
C GLY A 208 18.42 16.35 3.40
N GLN A 209 17.43 17.19 3.74
CA GLN A 209 17.61 18.58 4.11
C GLN A 209 17.84 18.65 5.64
N VAL A 210 19.08 18.41 6.05
CA VAL A 210 19.57 18.58 7.44
C VAL A 210 20.45 19.80 7.58
#